data_AF-A0AAU1MC48-F1
#
_entry.id   AF-A0AAU1MC48-F1
#
_cell.length_a   1.000
_cell.length_b   1.000
_cell.length_c   1.000
_cell.angle_alpha   90.00
_cell.angle_beta   90.00
_cell.angle_gamma   90.00
#
_symmetry.space_group_name_H-M   'P 1'
#
loop_
_entity.id
_entity.type
_entity.pdbx_description
1 polymer ?
#
loop_
_entity_poly.entity_id
_entity_poly.type
_entity_poly.pdbx_seq_one_letter_code
_entity_poly.pdbx_strand_id
1 'polypeptide(L)'
;MAAVLAMVSGSLVSVAACGAEVPEGLVVTGSSPAAPYRGPLRAKAPDIDGDEDDIQVGGASVLALECAGKPYRGGGGDDGWGASDGADSPDEALNALVADEFARSLPHRGYRVEREAGRRVLYSYDVGGRTRVAVIVAKDLPRRPGWGLETYAQCDPSEFARRDRAHLDIRVWEDREGRPVPASEIFSAAGPEHCDWQSVEFLHLGDRQFLRDPEHALPRELLHSSYAPKTRLPDGATDTGYRDGRRQLWLSADRSDAYVRTGGGVERWPGAIEPIGCK
;
A
#
# COMPACT_ATOMS: atom_id res chain seq x y z
N MET A 1 75.23 -7.58 5.31
CA MET A 1 74.31 -7.64 4.16
C MET A 1 72.97 -8.11 4.69
N ALA A 2 72.02 -7.21 4.89
CA ALA A 2 70.65 -7.53 5.32
C ALA A 2 69.70 -7.19 4.16
N ALA A 3 69.03 -8.22 3.65
CA ALA A 3 68.07 -8.11 2.56
C ALA A 3 66.68 -7.78 3.14
N VAL A 4 66.07 -6.70 2.66
CA VAL A 4 64.69 -6.33 2.99
C VAL A 4 63.77 -6.95 1.94
N LEU A 5 62.92 -7.88 2.37
CA LEU A 5 61.80 -8.41 1.58
C LEU A 5 60.70 -7.35 1.52
N ALA A 6 60.36 -6.86 0.33
CA ALA A 6 59.17 -6.06 0.09
C ALA A 6 57.96 -6.99 -0.15
N MET A 7 57.04 -7.06 0.81
CA MET A 7 55.73 -7.68 0.64
C MET A 7 54.81 -6.74 -0.15
N VAL A 8 54.48 -7.12 -1.39
CA VAL A 8 53.43 -6.48 -2.17
C VAL A 8 52.08 -6.97 -1.63
N SER A 9 51.39 -6.13 -0.87
CA SER A 9 50.01 -6.38 -0.44
C SER A 9 49.08 -6.05 -1.60
N GLY A 10 48.52 -7.07 -2.24
CA GLY A 10 47.48 -6.90 -3.25
C GLY A 10 46.16 -6.56 -2.58
N SER A 11 45.71 -5.31 -2.71
CA SER A 11 44.37 -4.89 -2.33
C SER A 11 43.35 -5.54 -3.26
N LEU A 12 42.56 -6.48 -2.73
CA LEU A 12 41.34 -6.96 -3.38
C LEU A 12 40.33 -5.81 -3.42
N VAL A 13 40.07 -5.29 -4.61
CA VAL A 13 38.97 -4.35 -4.86
C VAL A 13 37.69 -5.17 -4.93
N SER A 14 36.91 -5.17 -3.84
CA SER A 14 35.55 -5.67 -3.84
C SER A 14 34.70 -4.77 -4.73
N VAL A 15 34.29 -5.26 -5.90
CA VAL A 15 33.32 -4.57 -6.76
C VAL A 15 31.97 -4.69 -6.06
N ALA A 16 31.45 -3.58 -5.52
CA ALA A 16 30.08 -3.54 -5.03
C ALA A 16 29.15 -3.73 -6.24
N ALA A 17 28.50 -4.90 -6.33
CA ALA A 17 27.38 -5.07 -7.24
C ALA A 17 26.26 -4.14 -6.75
N CYS A 18 25.76 -3.27 -7.63
CA CYS A 18 24.59 -2.42 -7.37
C CYS A 18 23.32 -3.29 -7.37
N GLY A 19 23.19 -4.21 -6.42
CA GLY A 19 21.91 -4.85 -6.10
C GLY A 19 21.13 -3.92 -5.18
N ALA A 20 19.83 -3.78 -5.41
CA ALA A 20 18.96 -3.06 -4.49
C ALA A 20 18.93 -3.80 -3.14
N GLU A 21 19.20 -3.10 -2.03
CA GLU A 21 19.19 -3.72 -0.72
C GLU A 21 17.77 -4.13 -0.33
N VAL A 22 17.54 -5.44 -0.13
CA VAL A 22 16.26 -5.96 0.34
C VAL A 22 16.15 -5.70 1.85
N PRO A 23 15.10 -5.00 2.32
CA PRO A 23 14.93 -4.72 3.74
C PRO A 23 14.86 -5.99 4.59
N GLU A 24 15.51 -5.97 5.76
CA GLU A 24 15.42 -7.06 6.72
C GLU A 24 13.95 -7.31 7.12
N GLY A 25 13.55 -8.58 7.07
CA GLY A 25 12.19 -8.98 7.42
C GLY A 25 11.16 -8.74 6.32
N LEU A 26 11.55 -8.29 5.11
CA LEU A 26 10.66 -8.28 3.95
C LEU A 26 10.01 -9.67 3.79
N VAL A 27 10.88 -10.68 3.70
CA VAL A 27 10.52 -12.09 3.67
C VAL A 27 10.96 -12.74 4.98
N VAL A 28 10.02 -13.37 5.69
CA VAL A 28 10.25 -14.08 6.94
C VAL A 28 10.31 -15.59 6.71
N THR A 29 11.14 -16.26 7.51
CA THR A 29 11.16 -17.73 7.57
C THR A 29 10.05 -18.21 8.50
N GLY A 30 9.33 -19.27 8.12
CA GLY A 30 8.21 -19.75 8.93
C GLY A 30 7.36 -20.82 8.26
N SER A 31 6.39 -21.34 9.00
CA SER A 31 5.44 -22.33 8.50
C SER A 31 4.46 -21.71 7.50
N SER A 32 4.13 -22.47 6.44
CA SER A 32 3.15 -22.11 5.40
C SER A 32 1.76 -21.78 5.97
N PRO A 33 0.83 -21.21 5.16
CA PRO A 33 -0.55 -20.99 5.61
C PRO A 33 -1.18 -22.28 6.11
N ALA A 34 -2.23 -22.17 6.93
CA ALA A 34 -2.97 -23.35 7.39
C ALA A 34 -3.48 -24.20 6.22
N ALA A 35 -3.77 -23.55 5.09
CA ALA A 35 -4.08 -24.17 3.81
C ALA A 35 -3.32 -23.47 2.66
N PRO A 36 -2.11 -23.92 2.29
CA PRO A 36 -1.35 -23.31 1.20
C PRO A 36 -2.09 -23.42 -0.13
N TYR A 37 -1.98 -22.40 -0.98
CA TYR A 37 -2.57 -22.33 -2.30
C TYR A 37 -1.99 -23.41 -3.22
N ARG A 38 -2.88 -24.27 -3.73
CA ARG A 38 -2.53 -25.41 -4.60
C ARG A 38 -2.85 -25.17 -6.07
N GLY A 39 -3.52 -24.06 -6.40
CA GLY A 39 -3.89 -23.75 -7.78
C GLY A 39 -2.70 -23.36 -8.66
N PRO A 40 -2.94 -23.07 -9.94
CA PRO A 40 -1.90 -22.59 -10.85
C PRO A 40 -1.37 -21.21 -10.43
N LEU A 41 -0.06 -20.99 -10.56
CA LEU A 41 0.56 -19.66 -10.37
C LEU A 41 0.42 -18.74 -11.60
N ARG A 42 -0.24 -19.22 -12.66
CA ARG A 42 -0.61 -18.41 -13.83
C ARG A 42 -2.02 -18.78 -14.24
N ALA A 43 -2.94 -17.87 -13.98
CA ALA A 43 -4.36 -18.01 -14.29
C ALA A 43 -4.98 -16.62 -14.41
N LYS A 44 -6.17 -16.57 -15.02
CA LYS A 44 -7.01 -15.37 -14.98
C LYS A 44 -7.70 -15.30 -13.61
N ALA A 45 -7.92 -14.08 -13.14
CA ALA A 45 -8.83 -13.85 -12.03
C ALA A 45 -10.26 -14.25 -12.45
N PRO A 46 -11.11 -14.66 -11.51
CA PRO A 46 -12.53 -14.89 -11.79
C PRO A 46 -13.22 -13.56 -12.15
N ASP A 47 -14.28 -13.63 -12.94
CA ASP A 47 -15.19 -12.50 -13.10
C ASP A 47 -15.92 -12.30 -11.76
N ILE A 48 -15.77 -11.13 -11.17
CA ILE A 48 -16.43 -10.77 -9.91
C ILE A 48 -17.38 -9.60 -10.21
N ASP A 49 -18.66 -9.79 -9.93
CA ASP A 49 -19.71 -8.83 -10.27
C ASP A 49 -19.50 -7.48 -9.57
N GLY A 50 -19.42 -6.41 -10.34
CA GLY A 50 -19.29 -5.04 -9.84
C GLY A 50 -17.88 -4.67 -9.38
N ASP A 51 -16.86 -5.40 -9.83
CA ASP A 51 -15.46 -5.07 -9.56
C ASP A 51 -14.88 -4.14 -10.64
N GLU A 52 -13.90 -3.34 -10.22
CA GLU A 52 -13.10 -2.47 -11.10
C GLU A 52 -12.10 -3.32 -11.90
N ASP A 53 -11.69 -2.82 -13.08
CA ASP A 53 -10.78 -3.51 -14.02
C ASP A 53 -9.50 -4.04 -13.33
N ASP A 54 -9.05 -3.36 -12.26
CA ASP A 54 -7.82 -3.66 -11.51
C ASP A 54 -7.83 -5.05 -10.84
N ILE A 55 -8.97 -5.54 -10.34
CA ILE A 55 -9.04 -6.88 -9.73
C ILE A 55 -8.77 -7.97 -10.76
N GLN A 56 -9.27 -7.80 -11.99
CA GLN A 56 -9.12 -8.81 -13.04
C GLN A 56 -7.65 -8.99 -13.45
N VAL A 57 -6.87 -7.91 -13.42
CA VAL A 57 -5.43 -7.93 -13.72
C VAL A 57 -4.65 -8.74 -12.68
N GLY A 58 -5.15 -8.85 -11.44
CA GLY A 58 -4.52 -9.62 -10.35
C GLY A 58 -4.42 -11.14 -10.57
N GLY A 59 -5.06 -11.69 -11.60
CA GLY A 59 -4.80 -13.05 -12.09
C GLY A 59 -4.84 -14.15 -11.03
N ALA A 60 -3.79 -14.98 -10.99
CA ALA A 60 -3.66 -16.06 -10.03
C ALA A 60 -3.48 -15.60 -8.58
N SER A 61 -3.02 -14.36 -8.35
CA SER A 61 -2.88 -13.81 -7.00
C SER A 61 -4.24 -13.62 -6.34
N VAL A 62 -5.27 -13.24 -7.09
CA VAL A 62 -6.66 -13.15 -6.59
C VAL A 62 -7.16 -14.51 -6.09
N LEU A 63 -6.82 -15.60 -6.80
CA LEU A 63 -7.22 -16.96 -6.43
C LEU A 63 -6.55 -17.46 -5.15
N ALA A 64 -5.41 -16.88 -4.77
CA ALA A 64 -4.68 -17.22 -3.56
C ALA A 64 -5.17 -16.45 -2.33
N LEU A 65 -6.01 -15.42 -2.51
CA LEU A 65 -6.55 -14.64 -1.40
C LEU A 65 -7.61 -15.40 -0.62
N GLU A 66 -7.62 -15.17 0.69
CA GLU A 66 -8.61 -15.74 1.60
C GLU A 66 -9.38 -14.63 2.33
N CYS A 67 -9.80 -13.59 1.63
CA CYS A 67 -10.46 -12.41 2.20
C CYS A 67 -11.73 -12.76 3.00
N ALA A 68 -12.10 -11.88 3.94
CA ALA A 68 -13.41 -11.92 4.58
C ALA A 68 -14.48 -11.36 3.64
N GLY A 69 -14.14 -10.30 2.88
CA GLY A 69 -14.97 -9.71 1.84
C GLY A 69 -14.46 -9.99 0.42
N LYS A 70 -14.83 -9.11 -0.50
CA LYS A 70 -14.25 -9.09 -1.85
C LYS A 70 -12.77 -8.69 -1.80
N PRO A 71 -11.95 -9.09 -2.79
CA PRO A 71 -10.63 -8.50 -2.99
C PRO A 71 -10.73 -6.98 -3.06
N TYR A 72 -9.77 -6.29 -2.44
CA TYR A 72 -9.73 -4.82 -2.40
C TYR A 72 -8.98 -4.23 -3.59
N ARG A 73 -7.89 -4.87 -4.00
CA ARG A 73 -7.08 -4.43 -5.12
C ARG A 73 -6.38 -5.62 -5.78
N GLY A 74 -6.19 -5.53 -7.09
CA GLY A 74 -5.36 -6.40 -7.89
C GLY A 74 -4.49 -5.57 -8.83
N GLY A 75 -3.48 -6.20 -9.41
CA GLY A 75 -2.67 -5.58 -10.45
C GLY A 75 -1.67 -6.56 -11.05
N GLY A 76 -0.98 -6.12 -12.09
CA GLY A 76 -0.03 -6.95 -12.83
C GLY A 76 1.09 -6.10 -13.39
N GLY A 77 2.26 -6.72 -13.60
CA GLY A 77 3.48 -5.98 -13.97
C GLY A 77 3.55 -5.50 -15.42
N ASP A 78 2.42 -5.37 -16.12
CA ASP A 78 2.35 -4.99 -17.54
C ASP A 78 2.42 -3.46 -17.75
N ASP A 79 2.30 -2.65 -16.71
CA ASP A 79 2.22 -1.19 -16.74
C ASP A 79 3.54 -0.43 -16.46
N GLY A 80 4.58 -1.09 -15.93
CA GLY A 80 5.83 -0.40 -15.58
C GLY A 80 7.14 -1.19 -15.72
N TRP A 81 7.08 -2.51 -15.91
CA TRP A 81 8.29 -3.34 -15.96
C TRP A 81 8.85 -3.45 -17.39
N GLY A 82 10.00 -2.84 -17.65
CA GLY A 82 10.73 -2.85 -18.93
C GLY A 82 11.94 -3.78 -18.96
N ALA A 83 12.75 -3.65 -20.01
CA ALA A 83 13.90 -4.54 -20.23
C ALA A 83 15.06 -4.32 -19.23
N SER A 84 15.13 -3.13 -18.62
CA SER A 84 16.15 -2.71 -17.65
C SER A 84 15.75 -2.94 -16.20
N ASP A 85 14.50 -3.28 -15.95
CA ASP A 85 13.87 -3.14 -14.63
C ASP A 85 13.79 -4.49 -13.90
N GLY A 86 14.36 -5.53 -14.50
CA GLY A 86 14.45 -6.86 -13.92
C GLY A 86 15.37 -6.90 -12.72
N ALA A 87 14.85 -7.35 -11.60
CA ALA A 87 15.63 -7.63 -10.40
C ALA A 87 16.47 -8.91 -10.55
N ASP A 88 17.53 -9.03 -9.75
CA ASP A 88 18.41 -10.20 -9.76
C ASP A 88 17.80 -11.38 -9.00
N SER A 89 16.88 -11.10 -8.07
CA SER A 89 16.20 -12.07 -7.23
C SER A 89 14.68 -11.85 -7.14
N PRO A 90 13.89 -12.88 -6.78
CA PRO A 90 12.45 -12.71 -6.58
C PRO A 90 12.13 -11.81 -5.36
N ASP A 91 12.99 -11.79 -4.34
CA ASP A 91 12.82 -10.94 -3.15
C ASP A 91 13.05 -9.46 -3.48
N GLU A 92 14.02 -9.16 -4.35
CA GLU A 92 14.21 -7.80 -4.89
C GLU A 92 13.02 -7.36 -5.75
N ALA A 93 12.43 -8.27 -6.54
CA ALA A 93 11.22 -7.97 -7.30
C ALA A 93 10.01 -7.68 -6.39
N LEU A 94 9.86 -8.41 -5.29
CA LEU A 94 8.87 -8.11 -4.26
C LEU A 94 9.15 -6.74 -3.61
N ASN A 95 10.41 -6.45 -3.28
CA ASN A 95 10.81 -5.17 -2.71
C ASN A 95 10.45 -4.00 -3.63
N ALA A 96 10.70 -4.15 -4.93
CA ALA A 96 10.36 -3.12 -5.93
C ALA A 96 8.86 -2.82 -5.95
N LEU A 97 7.99 -3.84 -5.83
CA LEU A 97 6.55 -3.62 -5.71
C LEU A 97 6.19 -2.88 -4.41
N VAL A 98 6.67 -3.34 -3.26
CA VAL A 98 6.21 -2.77 -1.98
C VAL A 98 6.85 -1.41 -1.67
N ALA A 99 7.97 -1.07 -2.31
CA ALA A 99 8.58 0.25 -2.23
C ALA A 99 7.95 1.26 -3.20
N ASP A 100 7.10 0.81 -4.11
CA ASP A 100 6.42 1.66 -5.07
C ASP A 100 5.35 2.54 -4.38
N GLU A 101 5.30 3.81 -4.74
CA GLU A 101 4.41 4.78 -4.11
C GLU A 101 2.92 4.56 -4.38
N PHE A 102 2.56 3.72 -5.36
CA PHE A 102 1.19 3.32 -5.66
C PHE A 102 0.76 2.11 -4.81
N ALA A 103 1.71 1.40 -4.21
CA ALA A 103 1.51 0.23 -3.35
C ALA A 103 1.27 0.56 -1.86
N ARG A 104 0.79 1.78 -1.54
CA ARG A 104 0.61 2.33 -0.18
C ARG A 104 -0.14 1.44 0.83
N SER A 105 -0.99 0.55 0.33
CA SER A 105 -1.80 -0.36 1.14
C SER A 105 -1.17 -1.73 1.34
N LEU A 106 0.00 -2.01 0.74
CA LEU A 106 0.74 -3.25 0.93
C LEU A 106 1.67 -3.14 2.14
N PRO A 107 1.79 -4.21 2.95
CA PRO A 107 2.84 -4.28 3.96
C PRO A 107 4.22 -4.22 3.30
N HIS A 108 5.20 -3.56 3.93
CA HIS A 108 6.60 -3.55 3.48
C HIS A 108 7.43 -4.71 4.06
N ARG A 109 6.82 -5.58 4.86
CA ARG A 109 7.49 -6.69 5.55
C ARG A 109 6.55 -7.79 5.96
N GLY A 110 7.11 -8.95 6.31
CA GLY A 110 6.37 -10.09 6.86
C GLY A 110 5.78 -11.03 5.79
N TYR A 111 6.22 -10.92 4.54
CA TYR A 111 5.85 -11.89 3.51
C TYR A 111 6.56 -13.21 3.75
N ARG A 112 6.06 -14.27 3.14
CA ARG A 112 6.74 -15.57 3.07
C ARG A 112 6.69 -16.10 1.67
N VAL A 113 7.69 -16.91 1.31
CA VAL A 113 7.59 -17.76 0.13
C VAL A 113 6.58 -18.87 0.44
N GLU A 114 5.40 -18.78 -0.16
CA GLU A 114 4.37 -19.81 -0.01
C GLU A 114 4.63 -20.97 -0.96
N ARG A 115 5.07 -20.66 -2.18
CA ARG A 115 5.30 -21.65 -3.22
C ARG A 115 6.25 -21.17 -4.29
N GLU A 116 7.11 -22.08 -4.72
CA GLU A 116 7.92 -21.94 -5.91
C GLU A 116 7.47 -22.95 -6.97
N ALA A 117 7.36 -22.51 -8.23
CA ALA A 117 7.07 -23.42 -9.34
C ALA A 117 7.74 -22.93 -10.63
N GLY A 118 8.83 -23.59 -11.00
CA GLY A 118 9.61 -23.24 -12.19
C GLY A 118 10.24 -21.85 -12.06
N ARG A 119 9.77 -20.91 -12.87
CA ARG A 119 10.27 -19.51 -12.91
C ARG A 119 9.33 -18.54 -12.18
N ARG A 120 8.58 -19.01 -11.19
CA ARG A 120 7.60 -18.22 -10.45
C ARG A 120 7.73 -18.48 -8.96
N VAL A 121 7.56 -17.42 -8.18
CA VAL A 121 7.47 -17.46 -6.73
C VAL A 121 6.19 -16.76 -6.32
N LEU A 122 5.38 -17.45 -5.50
CA LEU A 122 4.23 -16.88 -4.81
C LEU A 122 4.68 -16.49 -3.40
N TYR A 123 4.58 -15.20 -3.11
CA TYR A 123 4.64 -14.66 -1.76
C TYR A 123 3.24 -14.50 -1.19
N SER A 124 3.09 -14.81 0.10
CA SER A 124 1.91 -14.45 0.87
C SER A 124 2.26 -13.57 2.06
N TYR A 125 1.33 -12.66 2.38
CA TYR A 125 1.28 -11.96 3.65
C TYR A 125 0.02 -12.40 4.40
N ASP A 126 0.17 -12.81 5.65
CA ASP A 126 -0.84 -13.59 6.32
C ASP A 126 -1.24 -13.04 7.67
N VAL A 127 -2.55 -13.09 7.92
CA VAL A 127 -3.14 -12.59 9.15
C VAL A 127 -4.07 -13.67 9.70
N GLY A 128 -3.72 -14.19 10.89
CA GLY A 128 -4.46 -15.29 11.49
C GLY A 128 -4.39 -16.59 10.66
N GLY A 129 -3.29 -16.80 9.93
CA GLY A 129 -3.09 -18.00 9.11
C GLY A 129 -3.81 -18.01 7.76
N ARG A 130 -4.43 -16.89 7.37
CA ARG A 130 -5.12 -16.69 6.09
C ARG A 130 -4.36 -15.69 5.23
N THR A 131 -4.27 -15.98 3.93
CA THR A 131 -3.58 -15.12 2.96
C THR A 131 -4.37 -13.83 2.73
N ARG A 132 -3.77 -12.69 3.09
CA ARG A 132 -4.34 -11.34 2.93
C ARG A 132 -3.72 -10.57 1.77
N VAL A 133 -2.49 -10.87 1.42
CA VAL A 133 -1.83 -10.38 0.20
C VAL A 133 -1.20 -11.57 -0.47
N ALA A 134 -1.35 -11.65 -1.79
CA ALA A 134 -0.66 -12.60 -2.63
C ALA A 134 0.11 -11.82 -3.71
N VAL A 135 1.39 -12.15 -3.89
CA VAL A 135 2.24 -11.56 -4.92
C VAL A 135 2.92 -12.67 -5.68
N ILE A 136 2.75 -12.71 -6.99
CA ILE A 136 3.45 -13.63 -7.87
C ILE A 136 4.47 -12.84 -8.67
N VAL A 137 5.75 -13.17 -8.45
CA VAL A 137 6.84 -12.69 -9.29
C VAL A 137 7.28 -13.79 -10.23
N ALA A 138 7.73 -13.40 -11.42
CA ALA A 138 8.18 -14.31 -12.46
C ALA A 138 9.54 -13.91 -13.02
N LYS A 139 10.33 -14.90 -13.42
CA LYS A 139 11.64 -14.70 -14.05
C LYS A 139 11.53 -14.72 -15.57
N ASP A 140 12.12 -13.70 -16.21
CA ASP A 140 12.29 -13.53 -17.64
C ASP A 140 10.97 -13.62 -18.41
N LEU A 141 10.05 -12.68 -18.10
CA LEU A 141 8.82 -12.50 -18.87
C LEU A 141 9.14 -11.96 -20.28
N PRO A 142 8.23 -12.10 -21.27
CA PRO A 142 8.46 -11.60 -22.62
C PRO A 142 8.86 -10.12 -22.63
N ARG A 143 10.04 -9.81 -23.17
CA ARG A 143 10.68 -8.47 -23.22
C ARG A 143 11.05 -7.87 -21.85
N ARG A 144 11.06 -8.69 -20.80
CA ARG A 144 11.28 -8.33 -19.40
C ARG A 144 12.24 -9.36 -18.75
N PRO A 145 13.55 -9.32 -19.08
CA PRO A 145 14.54 -10.19 -18.45
C PRO A 145 14.67 -9.86 -16.95
N GLY A 146 15.14 -10.82 -16.16
CA GLY A 146 15.23 -10.71 -14.70
C GLY A 146 13.94 -11.09 -14.00
N TRP A 147 13.90 -10.90 -12.68
CA TRP A 147 12.70 -11.10 -11.86
C TRP A 147 11.85 -9.82 -11.82
N GLY A 148 10.54 -9.98 -11.87
CA GLY A 148 9.62 -8.86 -11.76
C GLY A 148 8.22 -9.30 -11.39
N LEU A 149 7.38 -8.33 -11.07
CA LEU A 149 5.97 -8.54 -10.78
C LEU A 149 5.28 -9.20 -11.98
N GLU A 150 4.59 -10.31 -11.75
CA GLU A 150 3.63 -10.84 -12.72
C GLU A 150 2.22 -10.40 -12.34
N THR A 151 1.79 -10.72 -11.11
CA THR A 151 0.49 -10.28 -10.57
C THR A 151 0.58 -10.07 -9.07
N TYR A 152 -0.29 -9.23 -8.51
CA TYR A 152 -0.56 -9.17 -7.07
C TYR A 152 -2.05 -8.99 -6.82
N ALA A 153 -2.47 -9.30 -5.60
CA ALA A 153 -3.78 -8.97 -5.09
C ALA A 153 -3.74 -8.81 -3.57
N GLN A 154 -4.66 -8.02 -3.02
CA GLN A 154 -4.82 -7.86 -1.57
C GLN A 154 -6.29 -7.83 -1.16
N CYS A 155 -6.54 -8.32 0.06
CA CYS A 155 -7.77 -8.06 0.80
C CYS A 155 -7.81 -6.61 1.32
N ASP A 156 -8.96 -6.22 1.87
CA ASP A 156 -9.11 -4.89 2.44
C ASP A 156 -8.11 -4.69 3.59
N PRO A 157 -7.35 -3.57 3.61
CA PRO A 157 -6.39 -3.26 4.68
C PRO A 157 -6.95 -3.32 6.10
N SER A 158 -8.27 -3.17 6.28
CA SER A 158 -8.96 -3.38 7.56
C SER A 158 -8.81 -4.80 8.11
N GLU A 159 -8.60 -5.80 7.24
CA GLU A 159 -8.39 -7.20 7.62
C GLU A 159 -6.98 -7.45 8.19
N PHE A 160 -6.08 -6.47 8.13
CA PHE A 160 -4.74 -6.62 8.70
C PHE A 160 -4.74 -6.41 10.20
N ALA A 161 -3.79 -7.03 10.90
CA ALA A 161 -3.65 -6.83 12.33
C ALA A 161 -3.27 -5.37 12.64
N ARG A 162 -3.75 -4.85 13.78
CA ARG A 162 -3.57 -3.44 14.16
C ARG A 162 -2.11 -2.96 14.10
N ARG A 163 -1.17 -3.82 14.51
CA ARG A 163 0.27 -3.49 14.48
C ARG A 163 0.77 -3.28 13.05
N ASP A 164 0.23 -4.02 12.10
CA ASP A 164 0.68 -4.03 10.71
C ASP A 164 0.06 -2.86 9.94
N ARG A 165 -1.21 -2.54 10.20
CA ARG A 165 -1.85 -1.31 9.70
C ARG A 165 -1.14 -0.03 10.09
N ALA A 166 -0.48 -0.01 11.25
CA ALA A 166 0.29 1.15 11.72
C ALA A 166 1.56 1.42 10.90
N HIS A 167 1.92 0.52 9.98
CA HIS A 167 3.08 0.62 9.10
C HIS A 167 2.70 0.68 7.62
N LEU A 168 1.41 0.85 7.31
CA LEU A 168 0.98 1.16 5.94
C LEU A 168 1.10 2.67 5.70
N ASP A 169 1.22 3.05 4.44
CA ASP A 169 1.18 4.47 4.02
C ASP A 169 -0.26 5.01 3.94
N ILE A 170 -1.23 4.18 4.31
CA ILE A 170 -2.61 4.58 4.55
C ILE A 170 -2.99 4.37 6.03
N ARG A 171 -3.94 5.17 6.51
CA ARG A 171 -4.61 4.97 7.79
C ARG A 171 -6.00 4.43 7.57
N VAL A 172 -6.21 3.24 8.10
CA VAL A 172 -7.52 2.61 8.25
C VAL A 172 -8.22 3.17 9.48
N TRP A 173 -9.42 3.72 9.30
CA TRP A 173 -10.21 4.25 10.40
C TRP A 173 -10.95 3.14 11.15
N GLU A 174 -11.38 3.43 12.36
CA GLU A 174 -12.12 2.54 13.24
C GLU A 174 -13.52 3.08 13.50
N ASP A 175 -14.46 2.22 13.89
CA ASP A 175 -15.79 2.62 14.35
C ASP A 175 -15.76 3.08 15.83
N ARG A 176 -16.94 3.34 16.40
CA ARG A 176 -17.06 3.75 17.81
C ARG A 176 -16.61 2.68 18.81
N GLU A 177 -16.63 1.42 18.39
CA GLU A 177 -16.22 0.26 19.18
C GLU A 177 -14.72 -0.06 19.00
N GLY A 178 -14.00 0.70 18.17
CA GLY A 178 -12.58 0.47 17.88
C GLY A 178 -12.34 -0.68 16.90
N ARG A 179 -13.36 -1.11 16.16
CA ARG A 179 -13.22 -2.11 15.09
C ARG A 179 -12.80 -1.40 13.81
N PRO A 180 -11.88 -1.97 13.03
CA PRO A 180 -11.50 -1.36 11.76
C PRO A 180 -12.68 -1.31 10.80
N VAL A 181 -12.81 -0.19 10.11
CA VAL A 181 -13.75 0.01 9.02
C VAL A 181 -13.01 -0.29 7.71
N PRO A 182 -13.66 -0.92 6.71
CA PRO A 182 -13.05 -1.17 5.41
C PRO A 182 -12.40 0.08 4.81
N ALA A 183 -11.18 -0.06 4.29
CA ALA A 183 -10.49 1.04 3.60
C ALA A 183 -11.23 1.42 2.31
N SER A 184 -11.96 0.49 1.71
CA SER A 184 -12.91 0.77 0.61
C SER A 184 -14.02 1.77 0.98
N GLU A 185 -14.31 1.94 2.27
CA GLU A 185 -15.30 2.90 2.77
C GLU A 185 -14.64 4.20 3.23
N ILE A 186 -13.57 4.09 4.02
CA ILE A 186 -12.85 5.23 4.58
C ILE A 186 -11.38 4.91 4.82
N PHE A 187 -10.51 5.77 4.29
CA PHE A 187 -9.09 5.77 4.62
C PHE A 187 -8.52 7.17 4.50
N SER A 188 -7.35 7.39 5.10
CA SER A 188 -6.59 8.61 4.84
C SER A 188 -5.15 8.30 4.46
N ALA A 189 -4.56 9.11 3.58
CA ALA A 189 -3.19 8.95 3.12
C ALA A 189 -2.53 10.32 2.96
N ALA A 190 -1.20 10.36 3.06
CA ALA A 190 -0.45 11.55 2.65
C ALA A 190 -0.54 11.72 1.12
N GLY A 191 -0.41 12.95 0.64
CA GLY A 191 -0.33 13.23 -0.79
C GLY A 191 0.93 12.64 -1.42
N PRO A 192 0.88 12.29 -2.72
CA PRO A 192 2.04 11.82 -3.48
C PRO A 192 3.20 12.82 -3.52
N GLU A 193 4.41 12.27 -3.46
CA GLU A 193 5.66 13.04 -3.58
C GLU A 193 5.87 13.57 -5.00
N HIS A 194 5.50 12.81 -6.04
CA HIS A 194 5.65 13.27 -7.43
C HIS A 194 4.76 14.48 -7.79
N CYS A 195 3.82 14.85 -6.91
CA CYS A 195 3.01 16.06 -7.03
C CYS A 195 3.39 17.13 -5.99
N ASP A 196 4.45 16.93 -5.21
CA ASP A 196 4.86 17.79 -4.09
C ASP A 196 3.74 17.99 -3.05
N TRP A 197 2.93 16.95 -2.79
CA TRP A 197 1.77 17.01 -1.89
C TRP A 197 1.99 16.27 -0.56
N GLN A 198 3.22 15.96 -0.17
CA GLN A 198 3.48 15.18 1.05
C GLN A 198 2.98 15.88 2.33
N SER A 199 2.81 17.21 2.32
CA SER A 199 2.24 17.97 3.44
C SER A 199 0.71 17.92 3.52
N VAL A 200 0.04 17.46 2.46
CA VAL A 200 -1.41 17.29 2.39
C VAL A 200 -1.80 15.90 2.87
N GLU A 201 -2.81 15.84 3.74
CA GLU A 201 -3.46 14.58 4.09
C GLU A 201 -4.84 14.52 3.46
N PHE A 202 -5.05 13.50 2.64
CA PHE A 202 -6.30 13.20 1.97
C PHE A 202 -7.08 12.20 2.80
N LEU A 203 -8.34 12.52 3.08
CA LEU A 203 -9.33 11.61 3.64
C LEU A 203 -10.32 11.25 2.55
N HIS A 204 -10.35 9.97 2.18
CA HIS A 204 -11.31 9.39 1.27
C HIS A 204 -12.47 8.82 2.10
N LEU A 205 -13.70 9.19 1.77
CA LEU A 205 -14.92 8.71 2.41
C LEU A 205 -15.98 8.46 1.34
N GLY A 206 -16.12 7.20 0.92
CA GLY A 206 -16.80 6.86 -0.34
C GLY A 206 -16.26 7.71 -1.49
N ASP A 207 -17.17 8.32 -2.26
CA ASP A 207 -16.81 9.15 -3.43
C ASP A 207 -16.30 10.56 -3.06
N ARG A 208 -16.12 10.87 -1.77
CA ARG A 208 -15.72 12.20 -1.30
C ARG A 208 -14.28 12.23 -0.83
N GLN A 209 -13.65 13.36 -1.05
CA GLN A 209 -12.30 13.64 -0.59
C GLN A 209 -12.31 14.90 0.29
N PHE A 210 -11.73 14.80 1.48
CA PHE A 210 -11.53 15.93 2.38
C PHE A 210 -10.04 16.11 2.65
N LEU A 211 -9.60 17.36 2.81
CA LEU A 211 -8.17 17.66 2.79
C LEU A 211 -7.72 18.39 4.05
N ARG A 212 -6.68 17.87 4.67
CA ARG A 212 -5.87 18.59 5.65
C ARG A 212 -4.67 19.17 4.92
N ASP A 213 -4.74 20.45 4.57
CA ASP A 213 -3.69 21.15 3.83
C ASP A 213 -3.17 22.36 4.63
N PRO A 214 -2.24 22.14 5.58
CA PRO A 214 -1.72 23.20 6.43
C PRO A 214 -0.78 24.18 5.73
N GLU A 215 -0.21 23.78 4.59
CA GLU A 215 0.75 24.59 3.83
C GLU A 215 0.14 25.23 2.58
N HIS A 216 -1.14 24.99 2.32
CA HIS A 216 -1.85 25.48 1.14
C HIS A 216 -1.19 25.00 -0.16
N ALA A 217 -0.75 23.74 -0.18
CA ALA A 217 -0.12 23.11 -1.34
C ALA A 217 -1.12 22.93 -2.51
N LEU A 218 -2.42 22.88 -2.22
CA LEU A 218 -3.46 22.76 -3.23
C LEU A 218 -4.18 24.10 -3.51
N PRO A 219 -4.54 24.39 -4.78
CA PRO A 219 -5.30 25.57 -5.12
C PRO A 219 -6.66 25.62 -4.41
N ARG A 220 -7.00 26.78 -3.85
CA ARG A 220 -8.24 26.99 -3.10
C ARG A 220 -9.48 26.75 -3.95
N GLU A 221 -9.39 26.97 -5.25
CA GLU A 221 -10.47 26.85 -6.23
C GLU A 221 -10.96 25.41 -6.40
N LEU A 222 -10.17 24.42 -5.97
CA LEU A 222 -10.56 23.01 -6.01
C LEU A 222 -11.41 22.59 -4.80
N LEU A 223 -11.63 23.49 -3.84
CA LEU A 223 -12.16 23.17 -2.52
C LEU A 223 -13.48 23.89 -2.23
N HIS A 224 -14.38 23.29 -1.45
CA HIS A 224 -15.60 23.97 -1.01
C HIS A 224 -15.30 25.10 -0.01
N SER A 225 -14.39 24.86 0.93
CA SER A 225 -13.97 25.82 1.96
C SER A 225 -12.44 25.92 2.05
N SER A 226 -11.92 26.65 3.04
CA SER A 226 -10.48 26.68 3.35
C SER A 226 -10.18 25.79 4.55
N TYR A 227 -9.02 25.12 4.54
CA TYR A 227 -8.48 24.45 5.72
C TYR A 227 -8.42 25.44 6.91
N ALA A 228 -8.86 25.00 8.08
CA ALA A 228 -8.75 25.76 9.30
C ALA A 228 -8.16 24.88 10.42
N PRO A 229 -6.93 25.14 10.89
CA PRO A 229 -6.27 24.31 11.91
C PRO A 229 -6.91 24.45 13.30
N LYS A 230 -7.74 25.47 13.50
CA LYS A 230 -8.49 25.68 14.73
C LYS A 230 -9.81 26.36 14.43
N THR A 231 -10.90 25.66 14.69
CA THR A 231 -12.26 26.17 14.55
C THR A 231 -13.16 25.65 15.66
N ARG A 232 -14.42 26.08 15.63
CA ARG A 232 -15.50 25.46 16.39
C ARG A 232 -16.23 24.46 15.49
N LEU A 233 -16.73 23.39 16.08
CA LEU A 233 -17.66 22.50 15.39
C LEU A 233 -18.96 23.29 15.14
N PRO A 234 -19.46 23.39 13.90
CA PRO A 234 -20.67 24.15 13.62
C PRO A 234 -21.91 23.42 14.15
N ASP A 235 -22.95 24.20 14.43
CA ASP A 235 -24.26 23.65 14.77
C ASP A 235 -24.79 22.80 13.61
N GLY A 236 -25.30 21.61 13.92
CA GLY A 236 -25.77 20.65 12.90
C GLY A 236 -24.69 19.76 12.28
N ALA A 237 -23.42 19.90 12.68
CA ALA A 237 -22.40 18.90 12.33
C ALA A 237 -22.79 17.52 12.89
N THR A 238 -22.63 16.49 12.08
CA THR A 238 -23.00 15.12 12.43
C THR A 238 -21.77 14.27 12.70
N ASP A 239 -21.73 13.60 13.86
CA ASP A 239 -20.70 12.60 14.17
C ASP A 239 -20.92 11.38 13.28
N THR A 240 -19.92 11.09 12.45
CA THR A 240 -19.95 9.93 11.55
C THR A 240 -19.82 8.61 12.30
N GLY A 241 -19.25 8.63 13.51
CA GLY A 241 -18.85 7.44 14.24
C GLY A 241 -17.43 6.95 13.92
N TYR A 242 -16.81 7.42 12.82
CA TYR A 242 -15.43 7.04 12.48
C TYR A 242 -14.40 7.70 13.40
N ARG A 243 -13.38 6.94 13.74
CA ARG A 243 -12.31 7.27 14.67
C ARG A 243 -10.94 6.93 14.09
N ASP A 244 -9.94 7.72 14.45
CA ASP A 244 -8.54 7.33 14.31
C ASP A 244 -7.81 7.73 15.60
N GLY A 245 -7.60 6.75 16.48
CA GLY A 245 -7.12 6.98 17.84
C GLY A 245 -8.04 7.96 18.58
N ARG A 246 -7.55 9.19 18.82
CA ARG A 246 -8.31 10.25 19.50
C ARG A 246 -9.06 11.18 18.54
N ARG A 247 -8.89 11.01 17.23
CA ARG A 247 -9.56 11.80 16.19
C ARG A 247 -10.97 11.28 15.99
N GLN A 248 -11.94 12.18 15.92
CA GLN A 248 -13.33 11.89 15.62
C GLN A 248 -13.71 12.65 14.34
N LEU A 249 -14.28 11.94 13.37
CA LEU A 249 -14.73 12.57 12.13
C LEU A 249 -16.18 13.02 12.25
N TRP A 250 -16.41 14.29 11.95
CA TRP A 250 -17.71 14.91 11.84
C TRP A 250 -17.87 15.51 10.45
N LEU A 251 -19.10 15.62 9.95
CA LEU A 251 -19.39 16.27 8.67
C LEU A 251 -20.30 17.47 8.89
N SER A 252 -20.13 18.53 8.09
CA SER A 252 -21.10 19.62 8.00
C SER A 252 -22.49 19.08 7.58
N ALA A 253 -23.54 19.87 7.82
CA ALA A 253 -24.92 19.47 7.48
C ALA A 253 -25.10 19.20 5.97
N ASP A 254 -24.48 20.01 5.12
CA ASP A 254 -24.41 19.84 3.66
C ASP A 254 -23.30 18.86 3.22
N ARG A 255 -22.48 18.39 4.17
CA ARG A 255 -21.35 17.47 3.99
C ARG A 255 -20.29 17.97 3.01
N SER A 256 -20.17 19.28 2.84
CA SER A 256 -19.11 19.94 2.05
C SER A 256 -17.78 20.03 2.80
N ASP A 257 -17.80 19.95 4.12
CA ASP A 257 -16.61 20.00 4.98
C ASP A 257 -16.60 18.84 5.97
N ALA A 258 -15.40 18.33 6.23
CA ALA A 258 -15.11 17.46 7.36
C ALA A 258 -14.57 18.28 8.53
N TYR A 259 -14.95 17.87 9.73
CA TYR A 259 -14.43 18.42 10.98
C TYR A 259 -13.78 17.30 11.77
N VAL A 260 -12.47 17.42 12.00
CA VAL A 260 -11.72 16.44 12.77
C VAL A 260 -11.53 16.97 14.18
N ARG A 261 -12.30 16.39 15.10
CA ARG A 261 -12.22 16.74 16.52
C ARG A 261 -11.15 15.89 17.20
N THR A 262 -10.25 16.54 17.91
CA THR A 262 -9.22 15.92 18.75
C THR A 262 -9.32 16.43 20.19
N GLY A 263 -8.46 15.95 21.08
CA GLY A 263 -8.34 16.53 22.43
C GLY A 263 -7.82 17.99 22.44
N GLY A 264 -7.17 18.43 21.35
CA GLY A 264 -6.58 19.77 21.24
C GLY A 264 -7.47 20.82 20.55
N GLY A 265 -8.59 20.42 19.95
CA GLY A 265 -9.48 21.31 19.22
C GLY A 265 -10.20 20.62 18.08
N VAL A 266 -10.72 21.43 17.15
CA VAL A 266 -11.37 20.97 15.93
C VAL A 266 -10.65 21.60 14.75
N GLU A 267 -10.22 20.78 13.81
CA GLU A 267 -9.76 21.21 12.49
C GLU A 267 -10.94 21.15 11.50
N ARG A 268 -11.01 22.08 10.55
CA ARG A 268 -11.89 21.96 9.37
C ARG A 268 -11.05 21.54 8.18
N TRP A 269 -11.43 20.43 7.56
CA TRP A 269 -10.84 19.89 6.37
C TRP A 269 -11.83 20.09 5.22
N PRO A 270 -11.55 21.00 4.27
CA PRO A 270 -12.45 21.24 3.16
C PRO A 270 -12.64 19.99 2.31
N GLY A 271 -13.87 19.78 1.85
CA GLY A 271 -14.16 18.83 0.79
C GLY A 271 -13.69 19.35 -0.56
N ALA A 272 -13.17 18.45 -1.39
CA ALA A 272 -12.90 18.74 -2.79
C ALA A 272 -14.21 18.89 -3.57
N ILE A 273 -14.24 19.81 -4.53
CA ILE A 273 -15.39 20.02 -5.43
C ILE A 273 -15.51 18.84 -6.41
N GLU A 274 -14.37 18.36 -6.89
CA GLU A 274 -14.20 17.16 -7.73
C GLU A 274 -13.05 16.32 -7.17
N PRO A 275 -12.96 15.00 -7.45
CA PRO A 275 -11.84 14.18 -7.01
C PRO A 275 -10.50 14.78 -7.45
N ILE A 276 -9.60 15.03 -6.49
CA ILE A 276 -8.25 15.52 -6.76
C ILE A 276 -7.32 14.32 -6.87
N GLY A 277 -6.76 14.15 -8.07
CA GLY A 277 -5.70 13.20 -8.37
C GLY A 277 -4.52 13.91 -9.04
N CYS A 278 -3.38 13.23 -9.05
CA CYS A 278 -2.23 13.66 -9.85
C CYS A 278 -2.56 13.58 -11.33
N LYS A 279 -1.99 14.52 -12.09
CA LYS A 279 -2.17 14.65 -13.54
C LYS A 279 -0.90 14.26 -14.26
#